data_AF-A0ABD6Y365-F1
#
_entry.id   AF-A0ABD6Y365-F1
#
_cell.length_a   1.000
_cell.length_b   1.000
_cell.length_c   1.000
_cell.angle_alpha   90.00
_cell.angle_beta   90.00
_cell.angle_gamma   90.00
#
_symmetry.space_group_name_H-M   'P 1'
#
loop_
_entity.id
_entity.type
_entity.pdbx_description
1 polymer ?
#
loop_
_entity_poly.entity_id
_entity_poly.type
_entity_poly.pdbx_seq_one_letter_code
_entity_poly.pdbx_strand_id
1 'polypeptide(L)' 'KLAKEQRILSRRQRRVKKEHRSLRDSKNYQKQRLLVAKLHAKVMNQRHNFLQQISTALIKNHDLVVAEELRSK' A
#
# COMPACT_ATOMS: atom_id res chain seq x y z
N LYS A 1 0.12 3.10 -11.42
CA LYS A 1 -1.32 3.16 -11.04
C LYS A 1 -1.57 3.81 -9.67
N LEU A 2 -0.95 3.33 -8.58
CA LEU A 2 -1.14 3.87 -7.22
C LEU A 2 -0.88 5.38 -7.09
N ALA A 3 0.25 5.88 -7.60
CA ALA A 3 0.61 7.30 -7.54
C ALA A 3 -0.45 8.22 -8.20
N LYS A 4 -1.05 7.79 -9.31
CA LYS A 4 -2.14 8.52 -9.99
C LYS A 4 -3.36 8.62 -9.08
N GLU A 5 -3.78 7.51 -8.48
CA GLU A 5 -4.95 7.50 -7.59
C GLU A 5 -4.73 8.29 -6.30
N GLN A 6 -3.50 8.31 -5.76
CA GLN A 6 -3.11 9.16 -4.64
C GLN A 6 -3.16 10.65 -5.01
N ARG A 7 -2.71 11.02 -6.22
CA ARG A 7 -2.80 12.41 -6.72
C ARG A 7 -4.25 12.85 -6.84
N ILE A 8 -5.14 11.99 -7.33
CA ILE A 8 -6.58 12.27 -7.40
C ILE A 8 -7.17 12.42 -5.99
N LEU A 9 -6.81 11.55 -5.04
CA LEU A 9 -7.25 11.64 -3.65
C LEU A 9 -6.87 12.98 -3.02
N SER A 10 -5.60 13.38 -3.16
CA SER A 10 -5.09 14.67 -2.65
C SER A 10 -5.85 15.86 -3.23
N ARG A 11 -6.11 15.85 -4.55
CA ARG A 11 -6.89 16.92 -5.21
C ARG A 11 -8.33 16.98 -4.69
N ARG A 12 -9.00 15.84 -4.52
CA ARG A 12 -10.36 15.77 -3.96
C ARG A 12 -10.40 16.25 -2.51
N GLN A 13 -9.42 15.87 -1.70
CA GLN A 13 -9.30 16.36 -0.32
C GLN A 13 -9.16 17.88 -0.28
N ARG A 14 -8.30 18.45 -1.12
CA ARG A 14 -8.09 19.91 -1.21
C ARG A 14 -9.38 20.63 -1.60
N ARG A 15 -10.13 20.08 -2.57
CA ARG A 15 -11.43 20.66 -2.99
C ARG A 15 -12.44 20.68 -1.83
N VAL A 16 -12.60 19.56 -1.12
CA VAL A 16 -13.53 19.48 0.02
C VAL A 16 -13.17 20.48 1.12
N LYS A 17 -11.88 20.62 1.44
CA LYS A 17 -11.39 21.62 2.40
C LYS A 17 -11.70 23.05 1.97
N LYS A 18 -11.53 23.38 0.68
CA LYS A 18 -11.86 24.69 0.13
C LYS A 18 -13.35 25.03 0.19
N GLU A 19 -14.20 24.02 0.06
CA GLU A 19 -15.66 24.17 0.16
C GLU A 19 -16.16 24.15 1.61
N HIS A 20 -15.26 24.10 2.60
CA HIS A 20 -15.60 24.00 4.04
C HIS A 20 -16.52 22.83 4.38
N ARG A 21 -16.51 21.77 3.57
CA ARG A 21 -17.31 20.56 3.80
C ARG A 21 -16.51 19.52 4.55
N SER A 22 -17.21 18.67 5.29
CA SER A 22 -16.63 17.51 5.96
C SER A 22 -16.13 16.47 4.94
N LEU A 23 -14.94 15.93 5.19
CA LEU A 23 -14.39 14.82 4.40
C LEU A 23 -15.25 13.56 4.53
N ARG A 24 -15.92 13.36 5.67
CA ARG A 24 -16.76 12.19 5.92
C ARG A 24 -17.95 12.15 4.96
N ASP A 25 -18.57 13.30 4.72
CA ASP A 25 -19.79 13.43 3.93
C ASP A 25 -19.50 13.57 2.42
N SER A 26 -18.22 13.72 2.08
CA SER A 26 -17.77 13.87 0.70
C SER A 26 -17.65 12.53 -0.03
N LYS A 27 -18.75 12.06 -0.64
CA LYS A 27 -18.86 10.77 -1.35
C LYS A 27 -17.72 10.49 -2.33
N ASN A 28 -17.32 11.47 -3.15
CA ASN A 28 -16.26 11.29 -4.15
C ASN A 28 -14.86 11.15 -3.53
N TYR A 29 -14.61 11.84 -2.42
CA TYR A 29 -13.38 11.68 -1.65
C TYR A 29 -13.35 10.29 -1.00
N GLN A 30 -14.46 9.87 -0.38
CA GLN A 30 -14.57 8.55 0.28
C GLN A 30 -14.36 7.39 -0.70
N LYS A 31 -14.99 7.43 -1.87
CA LYS A 31 -14.78 6.44 -2.94
C LYS A 31 -13.30 6.35 -3.34
N GLN A 32 -12.64 7.48 -3.49
CA GLN A 32 -11.22 7.52 -3.86
C GLN A 32 -10.32 6.96 -2.75
N ARG A 33 -10.64 7.30 -1.50
CA ARG A 33 -9.90 6.84 -0.31
C ARG A 33 -9.92 5.31 -0.23
N LEU A 34 -11.10 4.71 -0.42
CA LEU A 34 -11.26 3.26 -0.45
C LEU A 34 -10.49 2.61 -1.61
N LEU A 35 -10.49 3.22 -2.80
CA LEU A 35 -9.71 2.72 -3.94
C LEU A 35 -8.21 2.70 -3.64
N VAL A 36 -7.68 3.79 -3.08
CA VAL A 36 -6.26 3.88 -2.70
C VAL A 36 -5.92 2.84 -1.63
N ALA A 37 -6.79 2.66 -0.63
CA ALA A 37 -6.60 1.64 0.40
C ALA A 37 -6.55 0.22 -0.19
N LYS A 38 -7.45 -0.12 -1.12
CA LYS A 38 -7.44 -1.42 -1.82
C LYS A 38 -6.15 -1.65 -2.62
N LEU A 39 -5.62 -0.61 -3.26
CA LEU A 39 -4.36 -0.71 -4.00
C LEU A 39 -3.17 -0.96 -3.07
N HIS A 40 -3.10 -0.27 -1.93
CA HIS A 40 -2.08 -0.53 -0.91
C HIS A 40 -2.16 -1.95 -0.37
N ALA A 41 -3.37 -2.41 -0.03
CA ALA A 41 -3.59 -3.78 0.42
C ALA A 41 -3.11 -4.81 -0.62
N LYS A 42 -3.39 -4.58 -1.91
CA LYS A 42 -2.90 -5.44 -2.99
C LYS A 42 -1.37 -5.51 -3.03
N VAL A 43 -0.68 -4.36 -2.97
CA VAL A 43 0.79 -4.31 -2.99
C VAL A 43 1.37 -5.00 -1.76
N MET A 44 0.82 -4.75 -0.57
CA MET A 44 1.24 -5.39 0.67
C MET A 44 1.09 -6.92 0.59
N ASN A 45 -0.07 -7.41 0.13
CA ASN A 45 -0.31 -8.85 -0.01
C ASN A 45 0.63 -9.50 -1.02
N GLN A 46 0.93 -8.81 -2.12
CA GLN A 46 1.91 -9.29 -3.10
C GLN A 46 3.31 -9.41 -2.49
N ARG A 47 3.75 -8.40 -1.73
CA ARG A 47 5.05 -8.43 -1.02
C ARG A 47 5.09 -9.55 0.00
N HIS A 48 4.03 -9.70 0.80
CA HIS A 48 3.96 -10.76 1.80
C HIS A 48 3.99 -12.15 1.17
N ASN A 49 3.22 -12.37 0.10
CA ASN A 49 3.24 -13.64 -0.64
C ASN A 49 4.62 -13.94 -1.22
N PHE A 50 5.29 -12.95 -1.79
CA PHE A 50 6.65 -13.10 -2.32
C PHE A 50 7.64 -13.52 -1.23
N LEU A 51 7.62 -12.85 -0.07
CA LEU A 51 8.47 -13.22 1.07
C LEU A 51 8.18 -14.65 1.55
N GLN A 52 6.90 -15.03 1.65
CA GLN A 52 6.52 -16.38 2.07
C GLN A 52 6.99 -17.45 1.08
N GLN A 53 6.85 -17.20 -0.22
CA GLN A 53 7.31 -18.11 -1.27
C GLN A 53 8.84 -18.28 -1.23
N ILE A 54 9.59 -17.19 -1.08
CA ILE A 54 11.06 -17.26 -0.95
C ILE A 54 11.47 -17.99 0.32
N SER A 55 10.90 -17.63 1.47
CA SER A 55 11.21 -18.31 2.73
C SER A 55 10.95 -19.80 2.63
N THR A 56 9.82 -20.19 2.05
CA THR A 56 9.46 -21.60 1.87
C THR A 56 10.42 -22.31 0.92
N ALA A 57 10.81 -21.67 -0.19
CA ALA A 57 11.75 -22.24 -1.15
C ALA A 57 13.17 -22.40 -0.56
N LEU A 58 13.63 -21.42 0.23
CA LEU A 58 14.95 -21.48 0.88
C LEU A 58 15.03 -22.64 1.86
N ILE A 59 14.06 -22.77 2.76
CA ILE A 59 14.02 -23.83 3.77
C ILE A 59 13.90 -25.22 3.14
N LYS A 60 13.13 -25.35 2.05
CA LYS A 60 12.95 -26.65 1.38
C LYS A 60 14.19 -27.14 0.63
N ASN A 61 15.05 -26.22 0.20
CA ASN A 61 16.18 -26.53 -0.68
C ASN A 61 17.55 -26.48 0.03
N HIS A 62 17.63 -26.00 1.27
CA HIS A 62 18.89 -25.81 1.99
C HIS A 62 18.75 -26.30 3.44
N ASP A 63 19.72 -27.09 3.91
CA ASP A 63 19.76 -27.60 5.28
C ASP A 63 20.21 -26.55 6.32
N LEU A 64 20.90 -25.49 5.87
CA LEU A 64 21.35 -24.37 6.69
C LEU A 64 21.10 -23.05 5.96
N VAL A 65 20.42 -22.11 6.62
CA VAL A 65 20.17 -20.75 6.13
C VAL A 65 20.72 -19.74 7.13
N VAL A 66 21.61 -18.87 6.69
CA VAL A 66 22.19 -17.78 7.50
C VAL A 66 21.63 -16.45 6.99
N ALA A 67 21.18 -15.59 7.91
CA ALA A 67 20.64 -14.27 7.58
C ALA A 67 21.51 -13.19 8.22
N GLU A 68 21.92 -12.21 7.42
CA GLU A 68 22.69 -11.05 7.88
C GLU A 68 21.84 -9.78 7.79
N GLU A 69 21.94 -8.93 8.81
CA GLU A 69 21.24 -7.65 8.84
C GLU A 69 22.10 -6.56 8.19
N LEU A 70 21.70 -6.10 7.01
CA LEU A 70 22.35 -4.99 6.31
C LEU A 70 21.64 -3.67 6.64
N ARG A 71 22.24 -2.87 7.52
CA ARG A 71 21.79 -1.50 7.82
C ARG A 71 22.52 -0.51 6.92
N SER A 72 21.80 0.27 6.12
CA SER A 72 22.37 1.43 5.42
C SER A 72 22.53 2.59 6.41
N LYS A 73 23.66 3.31 6.33
CA LYS A 73 23.87 4.59 7.04
C LYS A 73 22.86 5.64 6.61
#